data_AF-A0A840RE66-F1
#
_entry.id   AF-A0A840RE66-F1
#
_cell.length_a   1.000
_cell.length_b   1.000
_cell.length_c   1.000
_cell.angle_alpha   90.00
_cell.angle_beta   90.00
_cell.angle_gamma   90.00
#
_symmetry.space_group_name_H-M   'P 1'
#
loop_
_entity.id
_entity.type
_entity.pdbx_description
1 polymer ?
#
loop_
_entity_poly.entity_id
_entity_poly.type
_entity_poly.pdbx_seq_one_letter_code
_entity_poly.pdbx_strand_id
1 'polypeptide(L)'
;MIKSSMAETPYRMALMPQTNHISMPTLATTSQATGVTTMQAKDVLPDGQNQIHLAGTVVRKGTVGAFLLNARVWLDPAATAAQRQQVAADMQDALPALQALGLFDVLEIRDPALRHWLASHPLESA
;
A
#
# COMPACT_ATOMS: atom_id res chain seq x y z
N MET A 1 32.57 27.54 -42.58
CA MET A 1 32.14 26.18 -42.19
C MET A 1 33.34 25.24 -42.35
N ILE A 2 33.70 24.54 -41.27
CA ILE A 2 34.62 23.40 -41.10
C ILE A 2 36.15 23.61 -41.26
N LYS A 3 36.87 23.39 -40.14
CA LYS A 3 38.12 22.61 -39.99
C LYS A 3 38.30 22.26 -38.50
N SER A 4 37.99 21.02 -38.09
CA SER A 4 38.90 19.98 -37.57
C SER A 4 40.24 20.45 -37.00
N SER A 5 40.54 20.07 -35.75
CA SER A 5 41.75 19.29 -35.42
C SER A 5 41.76 18.84 -33.96
N MET A 6 41.91 17.52 -33.76
CA MET A 6 42.31 16.86 -32.51
C MET A 6 43.77 17.17 -32.17
N ALA A 7 44.13 17.17 -30.88
CA ALA A 7 45.42 16.74 -30.37
C ALA A 7 45.33 16.46 -28.85
N GLU A 8 45.51 15.20 -28.49
CA GLU A 8 45.76 14.73 -27.13
C GLU A 8 47.16 15.15 -26.65
N THR A 9 47.33 15.35 -25.35
CA THR A 9 48.62 15.14 -24.67
C THR A 9 48.35 14.63 -23.26
N PRO A 10 48.94 13.48 -22.85
CA PRO A 10 48.67 12.86 -21.56
C PRO A 10 49.65 13.37 -20.49
N TYR A 11 49.15 13.89 -19.37
CA TYR A 11 49.98 14.10 -18.18
C TYR A 11 49.85 12.93 -17.22
N ARG A 12 50.84 12.04 -17.29
CA ARG A 12 51.11 10.97 -16.33
C ARG A 12 52.28 11.43 -15.44
N MET A 13 51.97 11.99 -14.28
CA MET A 13 52.96 12.23 -13.22
C MET A 13 52.55 11.45 -11.97
N ALA A 14 53.38 10.47 -11.64
CA ALA A 14 53.31 9.67 -10.44
C ALA A 14 53.95 10.44 -9.28
N LEU A 15 53.21 10.63 -8.18
CA LEU A 15 53.76 10.91 -6.85
C LEU A 15 52.85 10.23 -5.80
N MET A 16 53.34 9.06 -5.37
CA MET A 16 53.27 8.39 -4.07
C MET A 16 51.98 8.45 -3.20
N PRO A 17 51.62 7.32 -2.56
CA PRO A 17 50.40 7.20 -1.75
C PRO A 17 50.56 7.95 -0.42
N GLN A 18 49.64 8.87 -0.15
CA GLN A 18 49.38 9.34 1.20
C GLN A 18 48.78 8.19 2.01
N THR A 19 49.54 7.67 2.97
CA THR A 19 49.05 6.74 4.00
C THR A 19 48.07 7.49 4.89
N ASN A 20 46.79 7.51 4.50
CA ASN A 20 45.75 8.09 5.32
C ASN A 20 45.43 7.08 6.43
N HIS A 21 45.77 7.44 7.67
CA HIS A 21 45.43 6.67 8.85
C HIS A 21 43.90 6.51 8.93
N ILE A 22 43.45 5.28 8.72
CA ILE A 22 42.05 4.89 8.91
C ILE A 22 41.78 5.02 10.42
N SER A 23 41.27 6.18 10.83
CA SER A 23 40.56 6.28 12.10
C SER A 23 39.32 5.41 11.95
N MET A 24 39.25 4.36 12.77
CA MET A 24 38.09 3.48 12.81
C MET A 24 36.84 4.34 13.00
N PRO A 25 35.79 4.17 12.17
CA PRO A 25 34.48 4.59 12.62
C PRO A 25 34.18 3.74 13.85
N THR A 26 34.13 4.37 15.03
CA THR A 26 33.44 3.82 16.18
C THR A 26 32.11 3.29 15.65
N LEU A 27 31.92 1.98 15.75
CA LEU A 27 30.61 1.36 15.57
C LEU A 27 29.73 1.94 16.67
N ALA A 28 29.17 3.13 16.41
CA ALA A 28 27.89 3.48 16.98
C ALA A 28 26.97 2.39 16.43
N THR A 29 26.80 1.35 17.23
CA THR A 29 25.65 0.47 17.16
C THR A 29 24.46 1.39 17.30
N THR A 30 24.00 1.95 16.17
CA THR A 30 22.66 2.46 16.07
C THR A 30 21.79 1.21 16.05
N SER A 31 21.57 0.67 17.26
CA SER A 31 20.39 -0.09 17.58
C SER A 31 19.21 0.88 17.41
N GLN A 32 18.83 1.13 16.15
CA GLN A 32 17.49 1.65 15.92
C GLN A 32 16.58 0.48 16.19
N ALA A 33 16.08 0.51 17.42
CA ALA A 33 14.96 -0.23 17.91
C ALA A 33 14.04 -0.64 16.75
N THR A 34 13.82 -1.94 16.64
CA THR A 34 12.58 -2.51 16.14
C THR A 34 11.43 -2.03 17.04
N GLY A 35 11.14 -0.73 16.98
CA GLY A 35 9.94 -0.16 17.52
C GLY A 35 8.83 -0.61 16.59
N VAL A 36 7.96 -1.49 17.08
CA VAL A 36 6.63 -1.62 16.51
C VAL A 36 6.04 -0.21 16.51
N THR A 37 6.06 0.46 15.36
CA THR A 37 5.45 1.77 15.23
C THR A 37 3.97 1.55 15.46
N THR A 38 3.47 1.98 16.61
CA THR A 38 2.04 1.95 16.88
C THR A 38 1.35 2.77 15.79
N MET A 39 0.59 2.09 14.95
CA MET A 39 -0.10 2.72 13.82
C MET A 39 -1.35 3.45 14.34
N GLN A 40 -1.47 4.73 14.04
CA GLN A 40 -2.70 5.50 14.22
C GLN A 40 -3.44 5.64 12.89
N ALA A 41 -4.74 5.92 12.92
CA ALA A 41 -5.54 6.09 11.71
C ALA A 41 -4.96 7.16 10.76
N LYS A 42 -4.40 8.24 11.31
CA LYS A 42 -3.73 9.31 10.57
C LYS A 42 -2.44 8.88 9.87
N ASP A 43 -1.80 7.81 10.34
CA ASP A 43 -0.57 7.30 9.73
C ASP A 43 -0.89 6.45 8.50
N VAL A 44 -2.09 5.87 8.44
CA VAL A 44 -2.63 5.18 7.24
C VAL A 44 -3.22 6.18 6.26
N LEU A 45 -4.03 7.12 6.76
CA LEU A 45 -4.63 8.16 5.94
C LEU A 45 -4.51 9.53 6.64
N PRO A 46 -3.53 10.36 6.24
CA PRO A 46 -3.30 11.66 6.86
C PRO A 46 -4.52 12.57 6.84
N ASP A 47 -4.61 13.42 7.86
CA ASP A 47 -5.64 14.46 7.90
C ASP A 47 -5.55 15.36 6.65
N GLY A 48 -6.70 15.58 6.01
CA GLY A 48 -6.79 16.29 4.73
C GLY A 48 -6.74 15.39 3.48
N GLN A 49 -6.42 14.11 3.62
CA GLN A 49 -6.54 13.13 2.53
C GLN A 49 -7.80 12.27 2.70
N ASN A 50 -8.58 12.17 1.62
CA ASN A 50 -9.78 11.32 1.57
C ASN A 50 -9.54 9.98 0.90
N GLN A 51 -8.34 9.77 0.34
CA GLN A 51 -7.94 8.53 -0.29
C GLN A 51 -6.42 8.37 -0.30
N ILE A 52 -5.96 7.13 -0.37
CA ILE A 52 -4.56 6.75 -0.58
C ILE A 52 -4.46 5.77 -1.74
N HIS A 53 -3.27 5.64 -2.32
CA HIS A 53 -2.96 4.58 -3.27
C HIS A 53 -2.19 3.48 -2.53
N LEU A 54 -2.76 2.28 -2.48
CA LEU A 54 -2.20 1.12 -1.79
C LEU A 54 -2.19 -0.06 -2.76
N ALA A 55 -1.03 -0.66 -3.00
CA ALA A 55 -0.85 -1.78 -3.94
C ALA A 55 -1.54 -1.56 -5.31
N GLY A 56 -1.44 -0.35 -5.87
CA GLY A 56 -2.06 0.02 -7.15
C GLY A 56 -3.57 0.31 -7.10
N THR A 57 -4.20 0.18 -5.93
CA THR A 57 -5.63 0.43 -5.72
C THR A 57 -5.88 1.73 -4.96
N VAL A 58 -6.88 2.50 -5.37
CA VAL A 58 -7.32 3.68 -4.63
C VAL A 58 -8.22 3.26 -3.47
N VAL A 59 -7.80 3.53 -2.25
CA VAL A 59 -8.56 3.25 -1.03
C VAL A 59 -9.12 4.55 -0.47
N ARG A 60 -10.44 4.66 -0.30
CA ARG A 60 -11.10 5.87 0.20
C ARG A 60 -11.33 5.80 1.71
N LYS A 61 -11.29 6.97 2.37
CA LYS A 61 -11.72 7.14 3.76
C LYS A 61 -13.17 6.69 3.87
N GLY A 62 -13.41 5.65 4.65
CA GLY A 62 -14.76 5.11 4.86
C GLY A 62 -15.09 3.89 4.01
N THR A 63 -14.22 3.38 3.14
CA THR A 63 -14.47 2.13 2.38
C THR A 63 -14.85 0.96 3.30
N VAL A 64 -14.12 0.77 4.41
CA VAL A 64 -14.43 -0.27 5.41
C VAL A 64 -15.81 -0.04 6.04
N GLY A 65 -16.12 1.19 6.44
CA GLY A 65 -17.41 1.53 7.05
C GLY A 65 -18.58 1.33 6.11
N ALA A 66 -18.45 1.76 4.85
CA ALA A 66 -19.45 1.56 3.81
C ALA A 66 -19.71 0.07 3.55
N PHE A 67 -18.65 -0.75 3.44
CA PHE A 67 -18.80 -2.19 3.29
C PHE A 67 -19.58 -2.82 4.44
N LEU A 68 -19.26 -2.47 5.69
CA LEU A 68 -19.97 -3.00 6.86
C LEU A 68 -21.45 -2.60 6.91
N LEU A 69 -21.80 -1.38 6.50
CA LEU A 69 -23.19 -0.94 6.43
C LEU A 69 -23.95 -1.63 5.31
N ASN A 70 -23.34 -1.74 4.12
CA ASN A 70 -23.92 -2.42 2.97
C ASN A 70 -24.12 -3.92 3.24
N ALA A 71 -23.18 -4.57 3.92
CA ALA A 71 -23.30 -5.97 4.35
C ALA A 71 -24.50 -6.18 5.27
N ARG A 72 -24.78 -5.25 6.19
CA ARG A 72 -25.96 -5.33 7.06
C ARG A 72 -27.26 -5.24 6.27
N VAL A 73 -27.34 -4.35 5.28
CA VAL A 73 -28.50 -4.23 4.39
C VAL A 73 -28.64 -5.48 3.52
N TRP A 74 -27.54 -6.03 3.02
CA TRP A 74 -27.56 -7.23 2.19
C TRP A 74 -28.10 -8.46 2.96
N LEU A 75 -27.70 -8.59 4.23
CA LEU A 75 -28.15 -9.66 5.13
C LEU A 75 -29.54 -9.44 5.73
N ASP A 76 -30.09 -8.23 5.64
CA ASP A 76 -31.39 -7.93 6.21
C ASP A 76 -32.50 -8.67 5.43
N PRO A 77 -33.26 -9.60 6.05
CA PRO A 77 -34.34 -10.29 5.37
C PRO A 77 -35.42 -9.34 4.83
N ALA A 78 -35.62 -8.17 5.46
CA ALA A 78 -36.59 -7.16 5.05
C ALA A 78 -36.12 -6.30 3.86
N ALA A 79 -34.84 -6.36 3.48
CA ALA A 79 -34.35 -5.62 2.32
C ALA A 79 -35.03 -6.09 1.04
N THR A 80 -35.37 -5.14 0.17
CA THR A 80 -35.93 -5.46 -1.15
C THR A 80 -34.86 -6.06 -2.07
N ALA A 81 -35.27 -6.76 -3.12
CA ALA A 81 -34.34 -7.29 -4.12
C ALA A 81 -33.46 -6.19 -4.76
N ALA A 82 -34.06 -5.03 -5.06
CA ALA A 82 -33.34 -3.89 -5.62
C ALA A 82 -32.28 -3.34 -4.64
N GLN A 83 -32.62 -3.21 -3.36
CA GLN A 83 -31.65 -2.79 -2.34
C GLN A 83 -30.51 -3.79 -2.22
N ARG A 84 -30.81 -5.10 -2.14
CA ARG A 84 -29.80 -6.17 -2.10
C ARG A 84 -28.86 -6.12 -3.31
N GLN A 85 -29.40 -5.91 -4.50
CA GLN A 85 -28.59 -5.81 -5.72
C GLN A 85 -27.68 -4.57 -5.70
N GLN A 86 -28.21 -3.41 -5.29
CA GLN A 86 -27.42 -2.19 -5.21
C GLN A 86 -26.26 -2.33 -4.21
N VAL A 87 -26.55 -2.79 -2.99
CA VAL A 87 -25.50 -2.93 -1.98
C VAL A 87 -24.51 -4.04 -2.32
N ALA A 88 -24.92 -5.08 -3.06
CA ALA A 88 -24.01 -6.10 -3.57
C ALA A 88 -23.02 -5.52 -4.57
N ALA A 89 -23.47 -4.68 -5.51
CA ALA A 89 -22.59 -3.98 -6.45
C ALA A 89 -21.59 -3.07 -5.71
N ASP A 90 -22.08 -2.25 -4.78
CA ASP A 90 -21.23 -1.36 -3.99
C ASP A 90 -20.20 -2.15 -3.13
N MET A 91 -20.61 -3.29 -2.57
CA MET A 91 -19.70 -4.17 -1.83
C MET A 91 -18.64 -4.78 -2.74
N GLN A 92 -19.03 -5.21 -3.96
CA GLN A 92 -18.13 -5.80 -4.94
C GLN A 92 -17.06 -4.77 -5.37
N ASP A 93 -17.47 -3.54 -5.64
CA ASP A 93 -16.56 -2.44 -5.99
C ASP A 93 -15.57 -2.09 -4.86
N ALA A 94 -15.94 -2.37 -3.61
CA ALA A 94 -15.07 -2.15 -2.46
C ALA A 94 -14.04 -3.28 -2.25
N LEU A 95 -14.25 -4.48 -2.80
CA LEU A 95 -13.40 -5.65 -2.54
C LEU A 95 -11.91 -5.42 -2.83
N PRO A 96 -11.49 -4.83 -3.98
CA PRO A 96 -10.08 -4.57 -4.25
C PRO A 96 -9.41 -3.72 -3.17
N ALA A 97 -10.10 -2.68 -2.70
CA ALA A 97 -9.57 -1.80 -1.67
C ALA A 97 -9.45 -2.50 -0.31
N LEU A 98 -10.43 -3.35 0.05
CA LEU A 98 -10.41 -4.12 1.31
C LEU A 98 -9.33 -5.20 1.30
N GLN A 99 -9.08 -5.82 0.14
CA GLN A 99 -8.00 -6.78 -0.05
C GLN A 99 -6.63 -6.10 -0.02
N ALA A 100 -6.46 -4.95 -0.69
CA ALA A 100 -5.23 -4.18 -0.64
C ALA A 100 -4.88 -3.75 0.80
N LEU A 101 -5.91 -3.46 1.62
CA LEU A 101 -5.76 -3.17 3.05
C LEU A 101 -5.36 -4.39 3.90
N GLY A 102 -5.41 -5.60 3.36
CA GLY A 102 -5.20 -6.85 4.10
C GLY A 102 -6.29 -7.15 5.13
N LEU A 103 -7.50 -6.59 4.95
CA LEU A 103 -8.57 -6.71 5.95
C LEU A 103 -8.93 -8.17 6.24
N PHE A 104 -9.00 -8.98 5.18
CA PHE A 104 -9.37 -10.39 5.25
C PHE A 104 -8.21 -11.32 5.66
N ASP A 105 -6.98 -10.81 5.72
CA ASP A 105 -5.83 -11.57 6.22
C ASP A 105 -5.82 -11.64 7.76
N VAL A 106 -6.54 -10.71 8.40
CA VAL A 106 -6.61 -10.58 9.87
C VAL A 106 -8.01 -10.89 10.40
N LEU A 107 -9.06 -10.53 9.67
CA LEU A 107 -10.45 -10.67 10.10
C LEU A 107 -11.22 -11.67 9.25
N GLU A 108 -12.02 -12.51 9.89
CA GLU A 108 -12.98 -13.39 9.22
C GLU A 108 -14.39 -12.80 9.20
N ILE A 109 -15.11 -13.03 8.10
CA ILE A 109 -16.55 -12.75 8.04
C ILE A 109 -17.31 -13.86 8.77
N ARG A 110 -18.07 -13.46 9.79
CA ARG A 110 -18.81 -14.37 10.67
C ARG A 110 -20.09 -14.94 10.05
N ASP A 111 -20.76 -14.17 9.19
CA ASP A 111 -21.99 -14.62 8.54
C ASP A 111 -21.69 -15.59 7.39
N PRO A 112 -22.27 -16.80 7.37
CA PRO A 112 -21.95 -17.81 6.36
C PRO A 112 -22.46 -17.43 4.96
N ALA A 113 -23.60 -16.74 4.86
CA ALA A 113 -24.14 -16.33 3.56
C ALA A 113 -23.25 -15.25 2.94
N LEU A 114 -22.81 -14.27 3.74
CA LEU A 114 -21.88 -13.24 3.27
C LEU A 114 -20.51 -13.84 2.92
N ARG A 115 -20.03 -14.82 3.69
CA ARG A 115 -18.78 -15.52 3.37
C ARG A 115 -18.86 -16.25 2.04
N HIS A 116 -19.97 -16.94 1.77
CA HIS A 116 -20.19 -17.60 0.49
C HIS A 116 -20.25 -16.60 -0.67
N TRP A 117 -20.95 -15.48 -0.46
CA TRP A 117 -20.98 -14.39 -1.44
C TRP A 117 -19.59 -13.83 -1.73
N LEU A 118 -18.74 -13.60 -0.74
CA LEU A 118 -17.36 -13.16 -0.97
C LEU A 118 -16.54 -14.16 -1.77
N ALA A 119 -16.68 -15.46 -1.47
CA ALA A 119 -15.97 -16.52 -2.19
C ALA A 119 -16.36 -16.62 -3.68
N SER A 120 -17.55 -16.14 -4.06
CA SER A 120 -17.99 -16.10 -5.46
C SER A 120 -17.57 -14.82 -6.21
N HIS A 121 -16.93 -13.85 -5.54
CA HIS A 121 -16.43 -12.61 -6.16
C HIS A 121 -14.90 -12.45 -6.00
N PRO A 122 -14.07 -13.45 -6.39
CA PRO A 122 -12.63 -13.26 -6.46
C PRO A 122 -12.30 -12.30 -7.60
N LEU A 123 -11.37 -11.37 -7.36
CA LEU A 123 -10.86 -10.52 -8.42
C LEU A 123 -10.01 -11.37 -9.37
N GLU A 124 -10.38 -11.42 -10.64
CA GLU A 124 -9.45 -11.84 -11.68
C GLU A 124 -8.24 -10.91 -11.62
N SER A 125 -7.05 -11.50 -11.44
CA SER A 125 -5.79 -10.78 -11.43
C SER A 125 -5.54 -10.22 -12.84
N ALA A 126 -5.68 -8.90 -12.99
CA ALA A 126 -5.22 -8.19 -14.18
C ALA A 126 -3.72 -7.89 -14.08
#